data_AF-A0A9P7B1E2-F1
#
_entry.id   AF-A0A9P7B1E2-F1
#
_cell.length_a   1.000
_cell.length_b   1.000
_cell.length_c   1.000
_cell.angle_alpha   90.00
_cell.angle_beta   90.00
_cell.angle_gamma   90.00
#
_symmetry.space_group_name_H-M   'P 1'
#
loop_
_entity.id
_entity.type
_entity.pdbx_description
1 polymer ?
#
loop_
_entity_poly.entity_id
_entity_poly.type
_entity_poly.pdbx_seq_one_letter_code
_entity_poly.pdbx_strand_id
1 'polypeptide(L)'
;MIRNPKSRKFAVTRCSPTPGMTCRWLHLCLKQRPNAKVTKLEPLHICKDDEQKDMTDESFFKALRRAWKTQRTWTDLILFKLTRIEFIKFAAFPDDPVDRIVADVVPPTTEQYDFAPPPPLEMVPPIAAEHMVHLLIAECTPYVQANTFYLSQLPKKKNEPLKFAAIANLPDINISYGLRFVETPDPSFIVTFLFVMAVVIGT
;
A
#
# COMPACT_ATOMS: atom_id res chain seq x y z
N MET A 1 -24.24 -17.57 -18.85
CA MET A 1 -22.76 -17.62 -18.97
C MET A 1 -22.13 -16.94 -17.76
N ILE A 2 -21.53 -17.72 -16.86
CA ILE A 2 -20.88 -17.21 -15.64
C ILE A 2 -19.45 -16.78 -16.03
N ARG A 3 -19.17 -15.47 -16.03
CA ARG A 3 -17.80 -14.96 -16.23
C ARG A 3 -17.02 -15.15 -14.93
N ASN A 4 -16.17 -16.17 -14.87
CA ASN A 4 -15.18 -16.29 -13.80
C ASN A 4 -14.23 -15.08 -13.82
N PRO A 5 -14.00 -14.41 -12.69
CA PRO A 5 -13.00 -13.36 -12.61
C PRO A 5 -11.61 -13.98 -12.76
N LYS A 6 -10.88 -13.56 -13.80
CA LYS A 6 -9.47 -13.94 -13.98
C LYS A 6 -8.66 -13.35 -12.82
N SER A 7 -8.29 -14.17 -11.84
CA SER A 7 -7.28 -13.80 -10.85
C SER A 7 -5.94 -13.62 -11.57
N ARG A 8 -5.56 -12.37 -11.88
CA ARG A 8 -4.23 -12.08 -12.40
C ARG A 8 -3.27 -12.07 -11.21
N LYS A 9 -2.44 -13.10 -11.14
CA LYS A 9 -1.31 -13.19 -10.22
C LYS A 9 -0.33 -12.09 -10.61
N PHE A 10 0.00 -11.19 -9.70
CA PHE A 10 1.22 -10.39 -9.84
C PHE A 10 2.37 -11.36 -10.07
N ALA A 11 3.27 -11.02 -10.99
CA ALA A 11 4.48 -11.82 -11.19
C ALA A 11 5.17 -11.92 -9.82
N VAL A 12 5.26 -13.14 -9.30
CA VAL A 12 6.11 -13.41 -8.14
C VAL A 12 7.52 -13.27 -8.65
N THR A 13 8.05 -12.04 -8.64
CA THR A 13 9.43 -11.74 -8.98
C THR A 13 10.28 -12.45 -7.94
N ARG A 14 10.73 -13.66 -8.27
CA ARG A 14 11.74 -14.37 -7.49
C ARG A 14 13.04 -13.62 -7.70
N CYS A 15 13.36 -12.69 -6.82
CA CYS A 15 14.72 -12.20 -6.72
C CYS A 15 15.59 -13.37 -6.26
N SER A 16 16.41 -13.91 -7.17
CA SER A 16 17.59 -14.67 -6.75
C SER A 16 18.48 -13.68 -6.01
N PRO A 17 18.75 -13.86 -4.71
CA PRO A 17 19.55 -12.91 -3.97
C PRO A 17 20.98 -12.94 -4.54
N THR A 18 21.42 -11.81 -5.08
CA THR A 18 22.84 -11.54 -5.23
C THR A 18 23.48 -11.67 -3.84
N PRO A 19 24.59 -12.41 -3.67
CA PRO A 19 25.23 -12.56 -2.37
C PRO A 19 25.47 -11.19 -1.73
N GLY A 20 24.85 -10.94 -0.56
CA GLY A 20 24.96 -9.67 0.18
C GLY A 20 23.78 -8.70 0.07
N MET A 21 22.82 -8.90 -0.85
CA MET A 21 21.58 -8.09 -0.87
C MET A 21 20.49 -8.74 -0.03
N THR A 22 20.16 -8.13 1.11
CA THR A 22 18.98 -8.51 1.89
C THR A 22 17.73 -7.95 1.21
N CYS A 23 16.88 -8.83 0.69
CA CYS A 23 15.60 -8.42 0.11
C CYS A 23 14.72 -7.82 1.20
N ARG A 24 14.10 -6.67 0.88
CA ARG A 24 13.25 -5.92 1.78
C ARG A 24 11.86 -5.81 1.17
N TRP A 25 10.86 -5.93 2.03
CA TRP A 25 9.45 -6.00 1.64
C TRP A 25 8.63 -4.95 2.38
N LEU A 26 7.66 -4.38 1.67
CA LEU A 26 6.61 -3.54 2.23
C LEU A 26 5.26 -4.22 1.98
N HIS A 27 4.44 -4.36 3.01
CA HIS A 27 3.11 -4.95 2.84
C HIS A 27 2.11 -3.88 2.44
N LEU A 28 1.32 -4.15 1.42
CA LEU A 28 0.19 -3.33 1.02
C LEU A 28 -1.09 -4.07 1.40
N CYS A 29 -1.95 -3.42 2.17
CA CYS A 29 -3.27 -3.92 2.51
C CYS A 29 -4.29 -3.28 1.56
N LEU A 30 -4.64 -4.03 0.51
CA LEU A 30 -5.42 -3.54 -0.61
C LEU A 30 -6.85 -4.07 -0.57
N LYS A 31 -7.81 -3.17 -0.69
CA LYS A 31 -9.18 -3.55 -1.03
C LYS A 31 -9.31 -3.74 -2.53
N GLN A 32 -10.05 -4.77 -2.94
CA GLN A 32 -10.35 -5.01 -4.36
C GLN A 32 -11.25 -3.92 -4.96
N ARG A 33 -12.05 -3.22 -4.13
CA ARG A 33 -12.84 -2.03 -4.49
C ARG A 33 -12.96 -1.14 -3.24
N PRO A 34 -13.26 0.16 -3.38
CA PRO A 34 -13.36 1.07 -2.23
C PRO A 34 -14.27 0.55 -1.10
N ASN A 35 -15.41 -0.04 -1.48
CA ASN A 35 -16.42 -0.58 -0.55
C ASN A 35 -16.24 -2.07 -0.20
N ALA A 36 -15.13 -2.70 -0.59
CA ALA A 36 -14.91 -4.11 -0.26
C ALA A 36 -14.77 -4.30 1.26
N LYS A 37 -15.42 -5.35 1.78
CA LYS A 37 -15.32 -5.75 3.20
C LYS A 37 -14.00 -6.45 3.51
N VAL A 38 -13.45 -7.15 2.54
CA VAL A 38 -12.19 -7.90 2.68
C VAL A 38 -11.05 -7.05 2.16
N THR A 39 -10.01 -6.95 2.97
CA THR A 39 -8.72 -6.36 2.60
C THR A 39 -7.74 -7.49 2.37
N LYS A 40 -7.00 -7.45 1.26
CA LYS A 40 -6.00 -8.46 0.90
C LYS A 40 -4.60 -7.94 1.15
N LEU A 41 -3.72 -8.84 1.56
CA LEU A 41 -2.30 -8.60 1.68
C LEU A 41 -1.62 -8.75 0.32
N GLU A 42 -0.87 -7.73 -0.09
CA GLU A 42 0.02 -7.80 -1.25
C GLU A 42 1.43 -7.36 -0.85
N PRO A 43 2.45 -8.22 -0.98
CA PRO A 43 3.83 -7.82 -0.72
C PRO A 43 4.39 -7.02 -1.89
N LEU A 44 4.95 -5.86 -1.59
CA LEU A 44 5.71 -5.02 -2.51
C LEU A 44 7.20 -5.19 -2.25
N HIS A 45 7.95 -5.52 -3.30
CA HIS A 45 9.40 -5.54 -3.26
C HIS A 45 9.96 -4.11 -3.30
N ILE A 46 10.92 -3.79 -2.44
CA ILE A 46 11.45 -2.42 -2.32
C ILE A 46 12.97 -2.30 -2.47
N CYS A 47 13.67 -3.38 -2.84
CA CYS A 47 15.10 -3.28 -3.17
C CYS A 47 15.34 -2.92 -4.64
N LYS A 48 14.53 -3.48 -5.54
CA LYS A 48 14.67 -3.35 -6.99
C LYS A 48 13.35 -2.98 -7.63
N ASP A 49 13.40 -2.14 -8.64
CA ASP A 49 12.26 -1.76 -9.47
C ASP A 49 11.94 -2.84 -10.55
N ASP A 50 10.95 -2.54 -11.39
CA ASP A 50 10.52 -3.42 -12.48
C ASP A 50 11.64 -3.69 -13.53
N GLU A 51 12.65 -2.82 -13.60
CA GLU A 51 13.82 -2.91 -14.50
C GLU A 51 15.06 -3.52 -13.82
N GLN A 52 14.92 -4.05 -12.59
CA GLN A 52 16.02 -4.58 -11.76
C GLN A 52 17.07 -3.52 -11.37
N LYS A 53 16.73 -2.23 -11.45
CA LYS A 53 17.53 -1.13 -10.92
C LYS A 53 17.23 -0.92 -9.45
N ASP A 54 18.12 -0.26 -8.73
CA ASP A 54 17.88 0.09 -7.33
C ASP A 54 16.63 0.96 -7.21
N MET A 55 15.79 0.65 -6.21
CA MET A 55 14.56 1.39 -6.00
C MET A 55 14.85 2.85 -5.61
N THR A 56 14.21 3.80 -6.29
CA THR A 56 14.22 5.24 -6.00
C THR A 56 12.85 5.67 -5.48
N ASP A 57 12.75 6.87 -4.92
CA ASP A 57 11.47 7.42 -4.47
C ASP A 57 10.46 7.46 -5.63
N GLU A 58 10.89 7.83 -6.84
CA GLU A 58 10.03 7.80 -8.04
C GLU A 58 9.55 6.39 -8.37
N SER A 59 10.44 5.40 -8.50
CA SER A 59 10.04 4.05 -8.87
C SER A 59 9.17 3.41 -7.78
N PHE A 60 9.40 3.76 -6.52
CA PHE A 60 8.55 3.39 -5.39
C PHE A 60 7.13 3.98 -5.50
N PHE A 61 6.98 5.30 -5.66
CA PHE A 61 5.66 5.91 -5.77
C PHE A 61 4.94 5.49 -7.05
N LYS A 62 5.66 5.21 -8.14
CA LYS A 62 5.12 4.60 -9.35
C LYS A 62 4.57 3.20 -9.07
N ALA A 63 5.29 2.37 -8.31
CA ALA A 63 4.83 1.05 -7.90
C ALA A 63 3.60 1.12 -6.98
N LEU A 64 3.58 2.03 -6.00
CA LEU A 64 2.40 2.27 -5.16
C LEU A 64 1.19 2.73 -5.97
N ARG A 65 1.38 3.69 -6.88
CA ARG A 65 0.32 4.19 -7.75
C ARG A 65 -0.23 3.10 -8.65
N ARG A 66 0.63 2.21 -9.14
CA ARG A 66 0.24 1.02 -9.91
C ARG A 66 -0.56 0.05 -9.07
N ALA A 67 -0.10 -0.29 -7.86
CA ALA A 67 -0.81 -1.18 -6.94
C ALA A 67 -2.19 -0.62 -6.58
N TRP A 68 -2.27 0.69 -6.29
CA TRP A 68 -3.54 1.37 -6.06
C TRP A 68 -4.46 1.27 -7.29
N LYS A 69 -4.04 1.77 -8.46
CA LYS A 69 -4.87 1.82 -9.67
C LYS A 69 -5.31 0.44 -10.16
N THR A 70 -4.47 -0.58 -10.06
CA THR A 70 -4.75 -1.93 -10.63
C THR A 70 -5.95 -2.60 -9.99
N GLN A 71 -6.27 -2.27 -8.74
CA GLN A 71 -7.45 -2.81 -8.06
C GLN A 71 -8.74 -2.07 -8.43
N ARG A 72 -8.67 -0.88 -9.03
CA ARG A 72 -9.85 -0.03 -9.26
C ARG A 72 -10.37 -0.17 -10.69
N THR A 73 -11.69 -0.11 -10.83
CA THR A 73 -12.32 0.16 -12.13
C THR A 73 -12.24 1.65 -12.45
N TRP A 74 -12.45 2.03 -13.72
CA TRP A 74 -12.49 3.43 -14.12
C TRP A 74 -13.58 4.22 -13.36
N THR A 75 -14.73 3.59 -13.09
CA THR A 75 -15.80 4.19 -12.27
C THR A 75 -15.38 4.39 -10.82
N ASP A 76 -14.63 3.44 -10.22
CA ASP A 76 -14.14 3.61 -8.85
C ASP A 76 -13.16 4.80 -8.75
N LEU A 77 -12.30 4.98 -9.76
CA LEU A 77 -11.34 6.09 -9.82
C LEU A 77 -12.00 7.47 -9.93
N ILE A 78 -13.24 7.54 -10.42
CA ILE A 78 -14.02 8.77 -10.55
C ILE A 78 -14.84 9.04 -9.30
N LEU A 79 -15.48 7.99 -8.76
CA LEU A 79 -16.40 8.12 -7.64
C LEU A 79 -15.70 8.24 -6.29
N PHE A 80 -14.47 7.74 -6.19
CA PHE A 80 -13.73 7.70 -4.94
C PHE A 80 -12.38 8.39 -5.09
N LYS A 81 -12.07 9.23 -4.10
CA LYS A 81 -10.79 9.91 -3.99
C LYS A 81 -9.95 9.22 -2.93
N LEU A 82 -8.67 9.02 -3.24
CA LEU A 82 -7.67 8.63 -2.25
C LEU A 82 -7.43 9.82 -1.30
N THR A 83 -7.71 9.64 -0.02
CA THR A 83 -7.62 10.72 0.98
C THR A 83 -6.43 10.56 1.92
N ARG A 84 -6.11 9.32 2.32
CA ARG A 84 -4.98 9.04 3.20
C ARG A 84 -4.26 7.76 2.76
N ILE A 85 -2.95 7.72 2.94
CA ILE A 85 -2.17 6.48 2.98
C ILE A 85 -1.70 6.32 4.42
N GLU A 86 -2.03 5.23 5.08
CA GLU A 86 -1.75 5.04 6.50
C GLU A 86 -0.79 3.89 6.72
N PHE A 87 0.11 4.05 7.69
CA PHE A 87 0.83 2.92 8.26
C PHE A 87 -0.10 2.19 9.21
N ILE A 88 -0.17 0.88 9.06
CA ILE A 88 -1.07 0.06 9.84
C ILE A 88 -0.36 -1.14 10.44
N LYS A 89 -0.81 -1.53 11.63
CA LYS A 89 -0.61 -2.87 12.19
C LYS A 89 -1.82 -3.72 11.79
N PHE A 90 -1.61 -4.97 11.42
CA PHE A 90 -2.68 -5.89 11.03
C PHE A 90 -2.34 -7.34 11.40
N ALA A 91 -3.36 -8.20 11.37
CA ALA A 91 -3.21 -9.65 11.46
C ALA A 91 -3.53 -10.29 10.10
N ALA A 92 -2.65 -11.15 9.61
CA ALA A 92 -2.88 -11.95 8.43
C ALA A 92 -3.66 -13.23 8.77
N PHE A 93 -4.51 -13.64 7.84
CA PHE A 93 -5.36 -14.82 7.91
C PHE A 93 -5.04 -15.78 6.76
N PRO A 94 -5.55 -17.02 6.78
CA PRO A 94 -5.39 -17.96 5.67
C PRO A 94 -5.90 -17.36 4.35
N ASP A 95 -5.17 -17.60 3.25
CA ASP A 95 -5.46 -17.11 1.88
C ASP A 95 -5.27 -15.60 1.67
N ASP A 96 -4.41 -14.97 2.48
CA ASP A 96 -4.00 -13.56 2.40
C ASP A 96 -5.03 -12.46 2.77
N PRO A 97 -6.21 -12.69 3.40
CA PRO A 97 -6.97 -11.60 3.98
C PRO A 97 -6.25 -11.03 5.21
N VAL A 98 -6.49 -9.75 5.46
CA VAL A 98 -6.02 -9.06 6.66
C VAL A 98 -7.20 -8.51 7.46
N ASP A 99 -7.07 -8.56 8.78
CA ASP A 99 -8.06 -8.02 9.73
C ASP A 99 -7.33 -7.41 10.94
N ARG A 100 -8.09 -6.93 11.94
CA ARG A 100 -7.58 -6.29 13.16
C ARG A 100 -6.64 -5.13 12.85
N ILE A 101 -7.04 -4.30 11.88
CA ILE A 101 -6.27 -3.17 11.39
C ILE A 101 -6.26 -2.05 12.45
N VAL A 102 -5.08 -1.63 12.85
CA VAL A 102 -4.84 -0.47 13.72
C VAL A 102 -4.07 0.58 12.93
N ALA A 103 -4.64 1.78 12.80
CA ALA A 103 -4.08 2.86 12.01
C ALA A 103 -3.02 3.67 12.74
N ASP A 104 -2.15 4.33 11.97
CA ASP A 104 -1.08 5.22 12.41
C ASP A 104 -0.08 4.52 13.36
N VAL A 105 0.20 3.23 13.09
CA VAL A 105 1.15 2.41 13.86
C VAL A 105 2.31 1.96 12.97
N VAL A 106 3.54 2.20 13.44
CA VAL A 106 4.78 1.72 12.83
C VAL A 106 5.31 0.48 13.56
N PRO A 107 6.01 -0.44 12.85
CA PRO A 107 6.62 -1.58 13.52
C PRO A 107 7.71 -1.12 14.51
N PRO A 108 7.86 -1.78 15.65
CA PRO A 108 9.05 -1.61 16.48
C PRO A 108 10.30 -2.09 15.71
N THR A 109 11.44 -1.48 15.99
CA THR A 109 12.73 -1.96 15.49
C THR A 109 12.99 -3.36 16.07
N THR A 110 12.99 -4.38 15.21
CA THR A 110 13.05 -5.79 15.59
C THR A 110 13.93 -6.56 14.62
N GLU A 111 14.19 -7.84 14.88
CA GLU A 111 14.87 -8.71 13.91
C GLU A 111 14.11 -8.83 12.58
N GLN A 112 12.80 -8.59 12.58
CA GLN A 112 11.95 -8.70 11.40
C GLN A 112 11.81 -7.38 10.61
N TYR A 113 12.04 -6.23 11.26
CA TYR A 113 11.85 -4.92 10.65
C TYR A 113 13.09 -4.04 10.81
N ASP A 114 13.56 -3.48 9.70
CA ASP A 114 14.62 -2.47 9.71
C ASP A 114 14.05 -1.09 9.44
N PHE A 115 14.55 -0.12 10.18
CA PHE A 115 14.67 1.25 9.70
C PHE A 115 16.15 1.45 9.40
N ALA A 116 16.45 1.72 8.14
CA ALA A 116 17.81 2.03 7.71
C ALA A 116 17.76 3.45 7.13
N PRO A 117 18.13 4.48 7.91
CA PRO A 117 18.74 4.48 9.27
C PRO A 117 17.74 4.26 10.44
N PRO A 118 18.21 3.98 11.69
CA PRO A 118 17.37 3.73 12.86
C PRO A 118 16.34 4.86 13.12
N PRO A 119 15.12 4.56 13.60
CA PRO A 119 14.10 5.58 13.75
C PRO A 119 14.37 6.45 15.00
N PRO A 120 13.89 7.71 15.03
CA PRO A 120 13.92 8.54 16.23
C PRO A 120 13.10 7.94 17.38
N LEU A 121 13.38 8.37 18.63
CA LEU A 121 12.81 7.81 19.88
C LEU A 121 11.28 7.96 19.99
N GLU A 122 10.70 8.95 19.33
CA GLU A 122 9.25 9.20 19.32
C GLU A 122 8.66 8.71 17.99
N MET A 123 7.94 7.59 18.02
CA MET A 123 7.42 6.91 16.83
C MET A 123 6.11 7.52 16.35
N VAL A 124 6.20 8.65 15.65
CA VAL A 124 5.17 9.15 14.74
C VAL A 124 5.36 8.44 13.38
N PRO A 125 4.30 8.14 12.61
CA PRO A 125 4.45 7.65 11.25
C PRO A 125 5.46 8.50 10.47
N PRO A 126 6.44 7.89 9.79
CA PRO A 126 7.62 8.60 9.27
C PRO A 126 7.24 9.68 8.25
N ILE A 127 6.16 9.44 7.51
CA ILE A 127 5.62 10.35 6.51
C ILE A 127 4.14 10.55 6.84
N ALA A 128 3.71 11.81 6.90
CA ALA A 128 2.32 12.15 7.15
C ALA A 128 1.40 11.52 6.09
N ALA A 129 0.23 11.03 6.53
CA ALA A 129 -0.68 10.25 5.69
C ALA A 129 -1.17 11.01 4.44
N GLU A 130 -1.44 12.31 4.59
CA GLU A 130 -1.86 13.20 3.51
C GLU A 130 -0.70 13.55 2.58
N HIS A 131 0.51 13.70 3.12
CA HIS A 131 1.71 13.97 2.33
C HIS A 131 2.04 12.81 1.40
N MET A 132 1.88 11.56 1.84
CA MET A 132 2.04 10.39 0.97
C MET A 132 1.04 10.36 -0.18
N VAL A 133 -0.19 10.84 0.05
CA VAL A 133 -1.19 10.98 -1.03
C VAL A 133 -0.76 12.05 -2.02
N HIS A 134 -0.28 13.19 -1.54
CA HIS A 134 0.27 14.23 -2.39
C HIS A 134 1.42 13.71 -3.25
N LEU A 135 2.39 12.98 -2.66
CA LEU A 135 3.51 12.38 -3.40
C LEU A 135 3.07 11.33 -4.43
N LEU A 136 2.01 10.57 -4.16
CA LEU A 136 1.49 9.56 -5.08
C LEU A 136 0.73 10.19 -6.26
N ILE A 137 0.04 11.31 -6.03
CA ILE A 137 -0.82 11.97 -7.03
C ILE A 137 -0.04 13.03 -7.83
N ALA A 138 0.76 13.85 -7.17
CA ALA A 138 1.58 14.87 -7.81
C ALA A 138 2.59 14.19 -8.73
N GLU A 139 2.63 14.62 -9.99
CA GLU A 139 3.66 14.18 -10.93
C GLU A 139 5.03 14.54 -10.34
N CYS A 140 5.91 13.54 -10.23
CA CYS A 140 7.14 13.62 -9.47
C CYS A 140 7.96 14.84 -9.90
N THR A 141 8.17 15.79 -8.99
CA THR A 141 9.08 16.91 -9.23
C THR A 141 10.49 16.35 -9.49
N PRO A 142 11.36 17.05 -10.26
CA PRO A 142 12.69 16.56 -10.59
C PRO A 142 13.52 16.13 -9.36
N TYR A 143 13.25 16.70 -8.19
CA TYR A 143 13.89 16.36 -6.92
C TYR A 143 13.54 14.95 -6.40
N VAL A 144 12.33 14.45 -6.70
CA VAL A 144 11.86 13.12 -6.27
C VAL A 144 12.40 12.00 -7.18
N GLN A 145 12.85 12.34 -8.40
CA GLN A 145 13.14 11.37 -9.47
C GLN A 145 14.31 10.43 -9.14
N ALA A 146 15.40 10.97 -8.58
CA ALA A 146 16.62 10.19 -8.33
C ALA A 146 16.93 9.93 -6.83
N ASN A 147 16.14 10.46 -5.91
CA ASN A 147 16.45 10.39 -4.48
C ASN A 147 15.88 9.10 -3.83
N THR A 148 16.32 8.81 -2.60
CA THR A 148 15.85 7.68 -1.76
C THR A 148 15.38 8.15 -0.39
N PHE A 149 15.12 9.45 -0.25
CA PHE A 149 14.78 10.09 1.01
C PHE A 149 13.53 9.48 1.63
N TYR A 150 12.43 9.41 0.88
CA TYR A 150 11.18 8.86 1.41
C TYR A 150 11.30 7.36 1.67
N LEU A 151 11.91 6.63 0.74
CA LEU A 151 12.20 5.20 0.91
C LEU A 151 13.00 4.91 2.18
N SER A 152 13.99 5.73 2.51
CA SER A 152 14.83 5.54 3.70
C SER A 152 14.03 5.61 5.01
N GLN A 153 12.97 6.42 5.03
CA GLN A 153 12.12 6.63 6.22
C GLN A 153 11.08 5.53 6.43
N LEU A 154 10.82 4.71 5.41
CA LEU A 154 9.85 3.63 5.51
C LEU A 154 10.40 2.44 6.28
N PRO A 155 9.63 1.87 7.23
CA PRO A 155 9.94 0.58 7.81
C PRO A 155 9.88 -0.53 6.77
N LYS A 156 10.85 -1.43 6.80
CA LYS A 156 11.01 -2.49 5.81
C LYS A 156 11.03 -3.85 6.49
N LYS A 157 10.17 -4.80 6.08
CA LYS A 157 10.27 -6.18 6.57
C LYS A 157 11.50 -6.84 5.92
N LYS A 158 12.34 -7.48 6.73
CA LYS A 158 13.56 -8.16 6.30
C LYS A 158 13.24 -9.55 5.73
N ASN A 159 14.13 -10.02 4.86
CA ASN A 159 14.26 -11.40 4.36
C ASN A 159 13.10 -11.87 3.48
N GLU A 160 11.89 -11.98 4.03
CA GLU A 160 10.75 -12.59 3.36
C GLU A 160 9.44 -11.81 3.57
N PRO A 161 8.52 -11.86 2.58
CA PRO A 161 7.18 -11.32 2.76
C PRO A 161 6.43 -12.14 3.81
N LEU A 162 5.50 -11.49 4.51
CA LEU A 162 4.64 -12.18 5.47
C LEU A 162 3.84 -13.27 4.74
N LYS A 163 3.88 -14.49 5.30
CA LYS A 163 3.00 -15.60 4.94
C LYS A 163 2.30 -16.08 6.19
N PHE A 164 1.02 -16.42 6.05
CA PHE A 164 0.26 -16.99 7.15
C PHE A 164 0.91 -18.29 7.65
N ALA A 165 1.06 -18.41 8.96
CA ALA A 165 1.55 -19.60 9.64
C ALA A 165 0.47 -20.14 10.60
N ALA A 166 0.11 -21.42 10.42
CA ALA A 166 -0.90 -22.11 11.23
C ALA A 166 -0.33 -22.68 12.55
N ILE A 167 0.55 -21.94 13.23
CA ILE A 167 1.21 -22.41 14.44
C ILE A 167 0.40 -21.97 15.66
N ALA A 168 -0.22 -22.93 16.34
CA ALA A 168 -1.19 -22.70 17.43
C ALA A 168 -0.63 -21.99 18.67
N ASN A 169 0.70 -21.89 18.83
CA ASN A 169 1.34 -21.52 20.09
C ASN A 169 2.11 -20.19 20.08
N LEU A 170 2.08 -19.41 18.99
CA LEU A 170 2.69 -18.07 18.95
C LEU A 170 1.63 -17.00 18.68
N PRO A 171 1.23 -16.21 19.70
CA PRO A 171 0.12 -15.26 19.58
C PRO A 171 0.34 -14.11 18.58
N ASP A 172 1.58 -13.89 18.10
CA ASP A 172 1.92 -12.75 17.24
C ASP A 172 2.54 -13.15 15.89
N ILE A 173 2.59 -14.44 15.55
CA ILE A 173 3.31 -14.91 14.33
C ILE A 173 2.72 -14.37 13.02
N ASN A 174 1.42 -14.04 13.04
CA ASN A 174 0.69 -13.52 11.88
C ASN A 174 0.46 -12.00 11.98
N ILE A 175 1.04 -11.33 12.98
CA ILE A 175 0.98 -9.88 13.11
C ILE A 175 2.07 -9.25 12.25
N SER A 176 1.70 -8.20 11.53
CA SER A 176 2.59 -7.50 10.62
C SER A 176 2.19 -6.04 10.47
N TYR A 177 3.00 -5.31 9.71
CA TYR A 177 2.87 -3.89 9.46
C TYR A 177 3.00 -3.61 7.96
N GLY A 178 2.27 -2.58 7.51
CA GLY A 178 2.20 -2.22 6.10
C GLY A 178 1.47 -0.91 5.85
N LEU A 179 1.13 -0.66 4.59
CA LEU A 179 0.38 0.50 4.14
C LEU A 179 -1.06 0.15 3.81
N ARG A 180 -1.98 1.05 4.13
CA ARG A 180 -3.38 1.01 3.71
C ARG A 180 -3.74 2.26 2.93
N PHE A 181 -4.47 2.07 1.82
CA PHE A 181 -5.09 3.16 1.06
C PHE A 181 -6.49 3.42 1.63
N VAL A 182 -6.74 4.66 2.07
CA VAL A 182 -8.05 5.10 2.56
C VAL A 182 -8.70 5.96 1.49
N GLU A 183 -9.88 5.55 1.06
CA GLU A 183 -10.64 6.18 0.00
C GLU A 183 -12.01 6.63 0.52
N THR A 184 -12.45 7.81 0.10
CA THR A 184 -13.78 8.33 0.42
C THR A 184 -14.52 8.69 -0.87
N PRO A 185 -15.86 8.68 -0.87
CA PRO A 185 -16.63 9.21 -1.99
C PRO A 185 -16.21 10.66 -2.30
N ASP A 186 -16.12 11.01 -3.59
CA ASP A 186 -15.85 12.38 -4.00
C ASP A 186 -17.14 13.22 -3.92
N PRO A 187 -17.23 14.22 -3.02
CA PRO A 187 -18.43 15.03 -2.87
C PRO A 187 -18.74 15.85 -4.13
N SER A 188 -17.75 16.14 -4.98
CA SER A 188 -17.94 16.90 -6.22
C SER A 188 -18.90 16.18 -7.18
N PHE A 189 -18.86 14.84 -7.19
CA PHE A 189 -19.78 14.03 -7.99
C PHE A 189 -21.22 14.14 -7.47
N ILE A 190 -21.40 14.11 -6.14
CA ILE A 190 -22.71 14.23 -5.50
C ILE A 190 -23.32 15.60 -5.81
N VAL A 191 -22.53 16.67 -5.67
CA VAL A 191 -22.98 18.04 -5.97
C VAL A 191 -23.35 18.18 -7.45
N THR A 192 -22.51 17.67 -8.35
CA THR A 192 -22.77 17.73 -9.80
C THR A 192 -24.05 16.98 -10.16
N PHE A 193 -24.24 15.78 -9.62
CA PHE A 193 -25.45 14.98 -9.83
C PHE A 193 -26.71 15.71 -9.35
N LEU A 194 -26.67 16.29 -8.14
CA LEU A 194 -27.78 17.07 -7.59
C LEU A 194 -28.11 18.31 -8.44
N PHE A 195 -27.09 19.02 -8.94
CA PHE A 195 -27.27 20.15 -9.85
C PHE A 195 -27.93 19.74 -11.16
N VAL A 196 -27.48 18.65 -11.80
CA VAL A 196 -28.07 18.16 -13.06
C VAL A 196 -29.53 17.75 -12.84
N MET A 197 -29.83 17.03 -11.76
CA MET A 197 -31.20 16.63 -11.45
C MET A 197 -32.11 17.84 -11.18
N ALA A 198 -31.61 18.86 -10.49
CA ALA A 198 -32.36 20.09 -10.24
C ALA A 198 -32.67 20.85 -11.54
N VAL A 199 -31.73 20.89 -12.50
CA VAL A 199 -31.95 21.52 -13.81
C VAL A 199 -32.97 20.73 -14.64
N VAL A 200 -32.90 19.40 -14.66
CA VAL A 200 -33.80 18.55 -15.46
C VAL A 200 -35.24 18.53 -14.91
N ILE A 201 -35.41 18.62 -13.59
CA ILE A 201 -36.75 18.65 -12.96
C ILE A 201 -37.31 20.08 -12.93
N GLY A 202 -36.45 21.10 -12.94
CA GLY A 202 -36.82 22.51 -12.93
C GLY A 202 -37.14 23.10 -14.31
N THR A 203 -36.99 22.33 -15.39
CA THR A 203 -37.40 22.66 -16.77
C THR A 203 -38.62 21.84 -17.18
#